data_AF-A0A8T6TQ89-F1
#
_entry.id   AF-A0A8T6TQ89-F1
#
_cell.length_a   1.000
_cell.length_b   1.000
_cell.length_c   1.000
_cell.angle_alpha   90.00
_cell.angle_beta   90.00
_cell.angle_gamma   90.00
#
_symmetry.space_group_name_H-M   'P 1'
#
loop_
_entity.id
_entity.type
_entity.pdbx_description
1 polymer ?
#
loop_
_entity_poly.entity_id
_entity_poly.type
_entity_poly.pdbx_seq_one_letter_code
_entity_poly.pdbx_strand_id
1 'polypeptide(L)'
;MEEFCSRVVRIRSKQKQTIPLVFTPIQRKLHRARTGDDIVVKARQEGVTTYFVADALAKAILFENERRVIAFHKEEAAKAARRDILGFMWRHIDPDIRPITSQDSQAGLFFPD
;
A
#
# COMPACT_ATOMS: atom_id res chain seq x y z
N MET A 1 -11.93 2.99 2.71
CA MET A 1 -10.48 2.71 2.56
C MET A 1 -9.78 2.57 3.90
N GLU A 2 -9.77 3.59 4.76
CA GLU A 2 -9.12 3.53 6.08
C GLU A 2 -9.54 2.30 6.92
N GLU A 3 -10.84 2.02 6.97
CA GLU A 3 -11.37 0.84 7.69
C GLU A 3 -10.95 -0.50 7.07
N PHE A 4 -10.91 -0.60 5.74
CA PHE A 4 -10.43 -1.80 5.07
C PHE A 4 -8.94 -2.03 5.41
N CYS A 5 -8.12 -0.99 5.30
CA CYS A 5 -6.71 -1.05 5.64
C CYS A 5 -6.48 -1.44 7.10
N SER A 6 -7.28 -0.92 8.05
CA SER A 6 -7.10 -1.23 9.47
C SER A 6 -7.47 -2.67 9.83
N ARG A 7 -8.35 -3.32 9.05
CA ARG A 7 -8.74 -4.72 9.27
C ARG A 7 -7.85 -5.71 8.51
N VAL A 8 -7.50 -5.38 7.27
CA VAL A 8 -6.88 -6.32 6.30
C VAL A 8 -5.38 -6.11 6.14
N VAL A 9 -4.90 -4.86 6.17
CA VAL A 9 -3.51 -4.54 5.86
C VAL A 9 -2.67 -4.50 7.14
N ARG A 10 -1.56 -5.25 7.12
CA ARG A 10 -0.57 -5.25 8.21
C ARG A 10 0.71 -4.55 7.78
N ILE A 11 1.34 -3.85 8.72
CA ILE A 11 2.63 -3.19 8.55
C ILE A 11 3.60 -3.58 9.65
N ARG A 12 4.89 -3.36 9.38
CA ARG A 12 5.94 -3.50 10.39
C ARG A 12 6.14 -2.18 11.12
N SER A 13 5.98 -2.18 12.45
CA SER A 13 6.27 -1.02 13.30
C SER A 13 7.77 -0.76 13.41
N LYS A 14 8.15 0.40 13.95
CA LYS A 14 9.56 0.73 14.24
C LYS A 14 10.19 -0.27 15.23
N GLN A 15 9.37 -0.83 16.12
CA GLN A 15 9.73 -1.88 17.07
C GLN A 15 9.72 -3.29 16.44
N LYS A 16 9.66 -3.38 15.11
CA LYS A 16 9.64 -4.62 14.32
C LYS A 16 8.43 -5.53 14.58
N GLN A 17 7.37 -5.04 15.21
CA GLN A 17 6.13 -5.77 15.43
C GLN A 17 5.22 -5.68 14.20
N THR A 18 4.45 -6.74 13.93
CA THR A 18 3.39 -6.74 12.91
C THR A 18 2.12 -6.17 13.52
N ILE A 19 1.66 -5.03 13.02
CA ILE A 19 0.48 -4.32 13.54
C ILE A 19 -0.50 -3.99 12.40
N PRO A 20 -1.81 -3.80 12.69
CA PRO A 20 -2.74 -3.28 11.70
C PRO A 20 -2.34 -1.88 11.24
N LEU A 21 -2.59 -1.57 9.97
CA LEU A 21 -2.37 -0.24 9.43
C LEU A 21 -3.51 0.69 9.83
N VAL A 22 -3.27 1.52 10.85
CA VAL A 22 -4.16 2.62 11.21
C VAL A 22 -3.56 3.92 10.68
N PHE A 23 -4.35 4.69 9.94
CA PHE A 23 -3.88 5.96 9.37
C PHE A 23 -3.60 6.96 10.49
N THR A 24 -2.41 7.57 10.43
CA THR A 24 -2.06 8.70 11.30
C THR A 24 -2.95 9.90 10.97
N PRO A 25 -3.08 10.90 11.87
CA PRO A 25 -3.85 12.11 11.57
C PRO A 25 -3.42 12.80 10.25
N ILE A 26 -2.12 12.80 9.95
CA ILE A 26 -1.58 13.35 8.70
C ILE A 26 -2.03 12.52 7.50
N GLN A 27 -1.91 11.19 7.57
CA GLN A 27 -2.35 10.30 6.49
C GLN A 27 -3.85 10.38 6.25
N ARG A 28 -4.65 10.53 7.33
CA ARG A 28 -6.10 10.73 7.24
C ARG A 28 -6.46 12.07 6.60
N LYS A 29 -5.78 13.15 7.01
CA LYS A 29 -5.94 14.48 6.38
C LYS A 29 -5.60 14.40 4.90
N LEU A 30 -4.48 13.78 4.55
CA LEU A 30 -4.08 13.54 3.17
C LEU A 30 -5.13 12.74 2.41
N HIS A 31 -5.61 11.62 2.98
CA HIS A 31 -6.62 10.77 2.34
C HIS A 31 -7.91 11.50 2.02
N ARG A 32 -8.37 12.38 2.91
CA ARG A 32 -9.60 13.15 2.73
C ARG A 32 -9.45 14.34 1.79
N ALA A 33 -8.26 14.90 1.68
CA ALA A 33 -8.00 16.11 0.90
C ALA A 33 -7.59 15.84 -0.55
N ARG A 34 -7.19 14.60 -0.88
CA ARG A 34 -6.74 14.24 -2.23
C ARG A 34 -7.85 14.34 -3.25
N THR A 35 -7.53 14.94 -4.39
CA THR A 35 -8.39 15.08 -5.56
C THR A 35 -8.04 14.10 -6.68
N GLY A 36 -6.82 13.57 -6.68
CA GLY A 36 -6.31 12.67 -7.72
C GLY A 36 -5.18 13.26 -8.55
N ASP A 37 -5.04 14.58 -8.57
CA ASP A 37 -3.96 15.32 -9.23
C ASP A 37 -3.29 16.30 -8.24
N ASP A 38 -2.69 15.74 -7.18
CA ASP A 38 -2.20 16.50 -6.04
C ASP A 38 -0.67 16.44 -5.93
N ILE A 39 -0.05 17.61 -5.70
CA ILE A 39 1.35 17.69 -5.25
C ILE A 39 1.38 17.78 -3.73
N VAL A 40 1.92 16.77 -3.09
CA VAL A 40 1.97 16.67 -1.62
C VAL A 40 3.40 16.92 -1.15
N VAL A 41 3.64 18.11 -0.59
CA VAL A 41 4.86 18.40 0.16
C VAL A 41 4.70 17.85 1.58
N LYS A 42 5.68 17.04 2.01
CA LYS A 42 5.63 16.32 3.29
C LYS A 42 6.94 16.44 4.06
N ALA A 43 6.88 16.27 5.37
CA ALA A 43 8.09 16.09 6.15
C ALA A 43 8.67 14.66 5.99
N ARG A 44 9.82 14.42 6.62
CA ARG A 44 10.38 13.07 6.72
C ARG A 44 9.62 12.26 7.77
N GLN A 45 9.65 10.94 7.62
CA GLN A 45 9.15 9.97 8.62
C GLN A 45 7.64 10.00 8.93
N GLU A 46 6.80 10.59 8.07
CA GLU A 46 5.33 10.60 8.21
C GLU A 46 4.62 9.33 7.69
N GLY A 47 5.36 8.38 7.11
CA GLY A 47 4.80 7.13 6.57
C GLY A 47 3.95 7.31 5.30
N VAL A 48 4.13 8.42 4.57
CA VAL A 48 3.35 8.71 3.35
C VAL A 48 3.52 7.63 2.27
N THR A 49 4.71 7.06 2.10
CA THR A 49 4.94 5.94 1.16
C THR A 49 4.12 4.71 1.55
N THR A 50 4.11 4.34 2.84
CA THR A 50 3.30 3.24 3.36
C THR A 50 1.82 3.46 3.06
N TYR A 51 1.33 4.69 3.24
CA TYR A 51 -0.04 5.07 2.92
C TYR A 51 -0.37 4.84 1.43
N PHE A 52 0.44 5.36 0.49
CA PHE A 52 0.17 5.21 -0.94
C PHE A 52 0.24 3.75 -1.40
N VAL A 53 1.18 2.96 -0.86
CA VAL A 53 1.27 1.53 -1.16
C VAL A 53 0.04 0.78 -0.65
N ALA A 54 -0.43 1.09 0.56
CA ALA A 54 -1.62 0.46 1.12
C ALA A 54 -2.90 0.88 0.39
N ASP A 55 -3.05 2.17 0.03
CA ASP A 55 -4.19 2.67 -0.77
C ASP A 55 -4.23 1.96 -2.12
N ALA A 56 -3.09 1.87 -2.82
CA ALA A 56 -3.00 1.17 -4.10
C ALA A 56 -3.33 -0.33 -3.98
N LEU A 57 -2.79 -1.02 -2.97
CA LEU A 57 -3.06 -2.43 -2.73
C LEU A 57 -4.54 -2.68 -2.42
N ALA A 58 -5.11 -1.90 -1.50
CA ALA A 58 -6.51 -2.05 -1.11
C ALA A 58 -7.45 -1.77 -2.29
N LYS A 59 -7.13 -0.78 -3.13
CA LYS A 59 -7.85 -0.50 -4.38
C LYS A 59 -7.78 -1.67 -5.36
N ALA A 60 -6.60 -2.21 -5.58
CA ALA A 60 -6.42 -3.35 -6.48
C ALA A 60 -7.10 -4.64 -5.99
N ILE A 61 -7.37 -4.76 -4.69
CA ILE A 61 -8.15 -5.88 -4.13
C ILE A 61 -9.66 -5.63 -4.22
N LEU A 62 -10.09 -4.38 -3.98
CA LEU A 62 -11.51 -4.04 -3.85
C LEU A 62 -12.19 -3.73 -5.19
N PHE A 63 -11.42 -3.32 -6.20
CA PHE A 63 -11.95 -2.91 -7.49
C PHE A 63 -11.34 -3.75 -8.61
N GLU A 64 -12.22 -4.37 -9.40
CA GLU A 64 -11.84 -5.13 -10.59
C GLU A 64 -11.32 -4.19 -11.68
N ASN A 65 -10.51 -4.76 -12.59
CA ASN A 65 -9.98 -4.05 -13.76
C ASN A 65 -9.23 -2.75 -13.45
N GLU A 66 -8.67 -2.62 -12.24
CA GLU A 66 -8.00 -1.40 -11.81
C GLU A 66 -6.48 -1.53 -11.81
N ARG A 67 -5.81 -0.67 -12.58
CA ARG A 67 -4.34 -0.57 -12.58
C ARG A 67 -3.89 0.55 -11.65
N ARG A 68 -3.03 0.21 -10.69
CA ARG A 68 -2.36 1.18 -9.80
C ARG A 68 -0.84 1.12 -9.99
N VAL A 69 -0.22 2.29 -10.16
CA VAL A 69 1.23 2.41 -10.38
C VAL A 69 1.81 3.33 -9.32
N ILE A 70 2.93 2.90 -8.71
CA ILE A 70 3.70 3.72 -7.77
C ILE A 70 5.09 3.88 -8.34
N ALA A 71 5.39 5.09 -8.82
CA ALA A 71 6.68 5.42 -9.40
C ALA A 71 7.62 5.99 -8.34
N PHE A 72 8.90 5.62 -8.42
CA PHE A 72 9.96 6.18 -7.60
C PHE A 72 11.03 6.74 -8.52
N HIS A 73 11.71 7.80 -8.08
CA HIS A 73 12.82 8.39 -8.83
C HIS A 73 14.02 7.44 -8.97
N LYS A 74 14.25 6.58 -7.97
CA LYS A 74 15.34 5.59 -7.96
C LYS A 74 14.79 4.18 -8.05
N GLU A 75 15.35 3.37 -8.93
CA GLU A 75 14.97 1.97 -9.12
C GLU A 75 15.11 1.15 -7.83
N GLU A 76 16.22 1.34 -7.10
CA GLU A 76 16.44 0.64 -5.83
C GLU A 76 15.40 0.98 -4.75
N ALA A 77 14.88 2.22 -4.76
CA ALA A 77 13.79 2.60 -3.87
C ALA A 77 12.48 1.92 -4.28
N ALA A 78 12.22 1.75 -5.58
CA ALA A 78 11.06 1.00 -6.08
C ALA A 78 11.15 -0.48 -5.69
N LYS A 79 12.30 -1.13 -5.91
CA LYS A 79 12.56 -2.52 -5.50
C LYS A 79 12.39 -2.72 -4.00
N ALA A 80 12.95 -1.82 -3.19
CA ALA A 80 12.79 -1.85 -1.74
C ALA A 80 11.33 -1.70 -1.33
N ALA A 81 10.59 -0.74 -1.88
CA ALA A 81 9.17 -0.58 -1.58
C ALA A 81 8.33 -1.80 -2.00
N ARG A 82 8.63 -2.38 -3.17
CA ARG A 82 7.98 -3.60 -3.67
C ARG A 82 8.20 -4.80 -2.75
N ARG A 83 9.44 -5.02 -2.31
CA ARG A 83 9.82 -6.16 -1.46
C ARG A 83 9.38 -5.96 -0.01
N ASP A 84 9.72 -4.81 0.57
CA ASP A 84 9.69 -4.59 2.02
C ASP A 84 8.36 -4.01 2.50
N ILE A 85 7.61 -3.30 1.64
CA ILE A 85 6.31 -2.71 1.99
C ILE A 85 5.20 -3.53 1.35
N LEU A 86 5.11 -3.54 0.01
CA LEU A 86 4.02 -4.23 -0.70
C LEU A 86 4.07 -5.74 -0.46
N GLY A 87 5.23 -6.37 -0.62
CA GLY A 87 5.42 -7.80 -0.37
C GLY A 87 5.23 -8.18 1.10
N PHE A 88 5.44 -7.26 2.04
CA PHE A 88 5.12 -7.50 3.45
C PHE A 88 3.59 -7.46 3.67
N MET A 89 2.93 -6.41 3.19
CA MET A 89 1.47 -6.25 3.29
C MET A 89 0.75 -7.45 2.67
N TRP A 90 1.10 -7.77 1.42
CA TRP A 90 0.51 -8.87 0.64
C TRP A 90 0.57 -10.21 1.38
N ARG A 91 1.75 -10.57 1.91
CA ARG A 91 1.94 -11.83 2.63
C ARG A 91 1.17 -11.93 3.95
N HIS A 92 0.73 -10.81 4.52
CA HIS A 92 -0.01 -10.77 5.79
C HIS A 92 -1.51 -10.53 5.62
N ILE A 93 -2.03 -10.46 4.39
CA ILE A 93 -3.47 -10.50 4.15
C ILE A 93 -3.96 -11.90 4.48
N ASP A 94 -5.12 -12.03 5.12
CA ASP A 94 -5.71 -13.34 5.40
C ASP A 94 -5.86 -14.14 4.09
N PRO A 95 -5.35 -15.39 4.00
CA PRO A 95 -5.45 -16.21 2.79
C PRO A 95 -6.88 -16.36 2.27
N ASP A 96 -7.88 -16.35 3.14
CA ASP A 96 -9.28 -16.57 2.77
C ASP A 96 -9.90 -15.37 2.03
N ILE A 97 -9.32 -14.18 2.18
CA ILE A 97 -9.76 -12.94 1.51
C ILE A 97 -8.75 -12.44 0.48
N ARG A 98 -7.61 -13.12 0.33
CA ARG A 98 -6.54 -12.72 -0.57
C ARG A 98 -6.92 -13.09 -2.01
N PRO A 99 -6.98 -12.14 -2.95
CA PRO A 99 -7.29 -12.46 -4.34
C PRO A 99 -6.26 -13.41 -4.94
N ILE A 100 -6.72 -14.24 -5.87
CA ILE A 100 -5.83 -15.07 -6.68
C ILE A 100 -5.00 -14.14 -7.56
N THR A 101 -3.69 -14.33 -7.56
CA THR A 101 -2.77 -13.56 -8.41
C THR A 101 -2.38 -14.36 -9.65
N SER A 102 -2.41 -13.71 -10.81
CA SER A 102 -1.87 -14.25 -12.05
C SER A 102 -0.35 -14.16 -12.08
N GLN A 103 0.24 -13.08 -11.54
CA GLN A 103 1.68 -12.89 -11.47
C GLN A 103 2.10 -12.10 -10.22
N ASP A 104 3.08 -12.62 -9.49
CA ASP A 104 3.78 -11.94 -8.39
C ASP A 104 5.26 -11.82 -8.74
N SER A 105 5.70 -10.64 -9.18
CA SER A 105 7.08 -10.40 -9.63
C SER A 105 7.65 -9.09 -9.09
N GLN A 106 8.95 -8.85 -9.32
CA GLN A 106 9.57 -7.56 -8.98
C GLN A 106 8.91 -6.38 -9.70
N ALA A 107 8.26 -6.61 -10.85
CA ALA A 107 7.56 -5.58 -11.60
C ALA A 107 6.23 -5.18 -10.95
N GLY A 108 5.57 -6.08 -10.20
CA GLY A 108 4.26 -5.78 -9.60
C GLY A 108 3.51 -7.00 -9.10
N LEU A 109 2.25 -6.77 -8.74
CA LEU A 109 1.23 -7.79 -8.49
C LEU A 109 0.20 -7.66 -9.60
N PHE A 110 -0.18 -8.78 -10.19
CA PHE A 110 -1.16 -8.87 -11.25
C PHE A 110 -2.24 -9.86 -10.84
N PHE A 111 -3.49 -9.50 -11.13
CA PHE A 111 -4.68 -10.28 -10.87
C PHE A 111 -5.22 -10.81 -12.21
N PRO A 112 -5.92 -11.94 -12.22
CA PRO A 112 -6.67 -12.36 -13.41
C PRO A 112 -7.74 -11.33 -13.76
N ASP A 113 -8.05 -11.21 -15.05
CA ASP A 113 -9.16 -10.38 -15.57
C ASP A 113 -10.52 -10.94 -15.14
#